data_AF-A0A965PRG4-F1
#
_entry.id   AF-A0A965PRG4-F1
#
_cell.length_a   1.000
_cell.length_b   1.000
_cell.length_c   1.000
_cell.angle_alpha   90.00
_cell.angle_beta   90.00
_cell.angle_gamma   90.00
#
_symmetry.space_group_name_H-M   'P 1'
#
loop_
_entity.id
_entity.type
_entity.pdbx_description
1 polymer ?
#
loop_
_entity_poly.entity_id
_entity_poly.type
_entity_poly.pdbx_seq_one_letter_code
_entity_poly.pdbx_strand_id
1 'polypeptide(L)'
;NQGGLDIRTLSNRIVLSDGDGNPRAACADNGTWTINVGGSNANNPDTLLQFFGGGGSTTAGPLRFGDGSLSGGATNYWDIGRDNTSTGNFTFTLNGSQKGYISTSTGAYTAVSDLRLKKNVVPLSYGLNEVMALNPVMYHMIDEEQDAKKHIGFIAQEVKQVIDESVDDLNNESTEFYGLDKSGLVPLLVKAIQELKAEFDAYKAAHP
;
A
#
# COMPACT_ATOMS: atom_id res chain seq x y z
N ASN A 1 40.90 14.26 -7.01
CA ASN A 1 40.16 14.14 -8.28
C ASN A 1 40.75 15.16 -9.28
N GLN A 2 41.35 14.74 -10.41
CA GLN A 2 41.85 15.69 -11.42
C GLN A 2 40.67 16.19 -12.26
N GLY A 3 40.05 17.29 -11.79
CA GLY A 3 39.03 18.05 -12.53
C GLY A 3 37.62 18.12 -11.91
N GLY A 4 37.40 17.62 -10.69
CA GLY A 4 36.09 17.67 -10.03
C GLY A 4 36.16 17.79 -8.51
N LEU A 5 35.01 18.13 -7.89
CA LEU A 5 34.84 18.24 -6.44
C LEU A 5 35.16 16.91 -5.73
N ASP A 6 35.92 16.97 -4.62
CA ASP A 6 36.41 15.83 -3.81
C ASP A 6 36.17 16.21 -2.33
N ILE A 7 35.19 15.58 -1.65
CA ILE A 7 34.82 15.93 -0.26
C ILE A 7 35.29 14.82 0.69
N ARG A 8 36.16 15.19 1.65
CA ARG A 8 36.68 14.30 2.71
C ARG A 8 36.62 15.03 4.04
N THR A 9 36.24 14.34 5.10
CA THR A 9 36.19 14.92 6.45
C THR A 9 37.00 14.08 7.42
N LEU A 10 37.73 14.73 8.35
CA LEU A 10 38.49 14.08 9.42
C LEU A 10 37.60 13.60 10.59
N SER A 11 36.30 13.90 10.52
CA SER A 11 35.30 13.65 11.58
C SER A 11 33.97 13.13 11.00
N ASN A 12 34.06 12.44 9.86
CA ASN A 12 33.02 11.66 9.18
C ASN A 12 31.70 12.36 8.76
N ARG A 13 31.57 13.69 8.82
CA ARG A 13 30.33 14.39 8.44
C ARG A 13 30.52 15.37 7.28
N ILE A 14 29.72 15.23 6.23
CA ILE A 14 29.53 16.25 5.19
C ILE A 14 28.22 16.98 5.50
N VAL A 15 28.26 18.30 5.68
CA VAL A 15 27.09 19.13 5.97
C VAL A 15 26.91 20.17 4.88
N LEU A 16 25.74 20.24 4.27
CA LEU A 16 25.30 21.37 3.46
C LEU A 16 24.49 22.30 4.37
N SER A 17 24.88 23.56 4.56
CA SER A 17 24.20 24.53 5.44
C SER A 17 23.67 25.75 4.68
N ASP A 18 22.78 26.52 5.31
CA ASP A 18 22.24 27.77 4.77
C ASP A 18 23.15 29.00 4.97
N GLY A 19 24.35 28.80 5.50
CA GLY A 19 25.30 29.87 5.83
C GLY A 19 25.26 30.35 7.29
N ASP A 20 24.20 30.04 8.05
CA ASP A 20 24.00 30.46 9.45
C ASP A 20 24.20 29.31 10.46
N GLY A 21 24.84 28.23 10.02
CA GLY A 21 25.15 27.06 10.85
C GLY A 21 24.02 26.01 10.93
N ASN A 22 22.92 26.17 10.19
CA ASN A 22 21.83 25.20 10.17
C ASN A 22 22.07 24.12 9.09
N PRO A 23 22.17 22.82 9.44
CA PRO A 23 22.28 21.73 8.46
C PRO A 23 21.00 21.57 7.63
N ARG A 24 21.16 21.58 6.30
CA ARG A 24 20.13 21.36 5.27
C ARG A 24 20.23 19.98 4.61
N ALA A 25 21.42 19.38 4.57
CA ALA A 25 21.58 17.96 4.26
C ALA A 25 22.82 17.38 4.97
N ALA A 26 22.72 16.14 5.44
CA ALA A 26 23.80 15.42 6.09
C ALA A 26 23.75 13.91 5.78
N CYS A 27 24.93 13.29 5.75
CA CYS A 27 25.10 11.83 5.77
C CYS A 27 25.85 11.45 7.05
N ALA A 28 25.32 10.50 7.81
CA ALA A 28 25.91 10.00 9.05
C ALA A 28 26.67 8.69 8.82
N ASP A 29 27.58 8.36 9.76
CA ASP A 29 28.46 7.19 9.72
C ASP A 29 27.72 5.84 9.70
N ASN A 30 26.43 5.84 10.07
CA ASN A 30 25.54 4.68 10.02
C ASN A 30 24.78 4.55 8.67
N GLY A 31 25.07 5.41 7.69
CA GLY A 31 24.43 5.42 6.38
C GLY A 31 23.11 6.19 6.30
N THR A 32 22.67 6.85 7.37
CA THR A 32 21.47 7.71 7.34
C THR A 32 21.74 8.98 6.52
N TRP A 33 20.93 9.20 5.50
CA TRP A 33 20.86 10.46 4.76
C TRP A 33 19.66 11.28 5.24
N THR A 34 19.91 12.53 5.64
CA THR A 34 18.88 13.46 6.11
C THR A 34 18.89 14.69 5.21
N ILE A 35 17.73 15.09 4.70
CA ILE A 35 17.54 16.33 3.92
C ILE A 35 16.46 17.15 4.63
N ASN A 36 16.86 18.32 5.13
CA ASN A 36 16.03 19.19 5.94
C ASN A 36 15.48 20.32 5.06
N VAL A 37 14.18 20.26 4.73
CA VAL A 37 13.51 21.23 3.85
C VAL A 37 12.44 21.98 4.66
N GLY A 38 12.76 23.20 5.09
CA GLY A 38 11.82 24.12 5.75
C GLY A 38 11.96 24.18 7.28
N GLY A 39 12.08 25.40 7.81
CA GLY A 39 12.21 25.73 9.23
C GLY A 39 13.38 26.67 9.51
N SER A 40 13.15 27.69 10.34
CA SER A 40 14.11 28.74 10.75
C SER A 40 15.10 28.30 11.82
N ASN A 41 15.17 27.01 12.18
CA ASN A 41 16.08 26.50 13.20
C ASN A 41 16.41 25.00 13.02
N ALA A 42 17.70 24.64 13.08
CA ALA A 42 18.20 23.27 12.91
C ALA A 42 17.87 22.30 14.05
N ASN A 43 17.47 22.80 15.21
CA ASN A 43 17.31 21.99 16.44
C ASN A 43 15.89 21.46 16.67
N ASN A 44 14.93 21.78 15.78
CA ASN A 44 13.56 21.24 15.82
C ASN A 44 13.01 21.02 14.41
N PRO A 45 13.45 19.97 13.68
CA PRO A 45 12.91 19.64 12.38
C PRO A 45 11.52 18.98 12.53
N ASP A 46 10.43 19.70 12.26
CA ASP A 46 9.07 19.13 12.25
C ASP A 46 8.80 18.20 11.04
N THR A 47 9.76 17.96 10.14
CA THR A 47 9.59 17.04 9.00
C THR A 47 10.85 16.24 8.68
N LEU A 48 10.66 14.97 8.27
CA LEU A 48 11.75 14.03 7.99
C LEU A 48 12.09 13.88 6.49
N LEU A 49 11.23 14.32 5.53
CA LEU A 49 11.56 14.48 4.09
C LEU A 49 10.47 15.24 3.26
N GLN A 50 10.83 16.17 2.34
CA GLN A 50 9.89 16.87 1.40
C GLN A 50 10.52 17.20 0.01
N PHE A 51 9.80 16.99 -1.12
CA PHE A 51 10.24 17.37 -2.49
C PHE A 51 9.12 17.97 -3.37
N PHE A 52 9.39 19.10 -4.07
CA PHE A 52 8.56 19.70 -5.14
C PHE A 52 9.44 20.36 -6.24
N GLY A 53 8.96 20.41 -7.49
CA GLY A 53 9.57 21.24 -8.54
C GLY A 53 8.75 21.42 -9.83
N GLY A 54 8.32 22.67 -10.09
CA GLY A 54 8.09 23.26 -11.43
C GLY A 54 6.65 23.26 -11.99
N GLY A 55 6.05 24.44 -12.16
CA GLY A 55 4.69 24.63 -12.68
C GLY A 55 4.47 24.17 -14.12
N GLY A 56 3.21 23.86 -14.45
CA GLY A 56 2.77 23.55 -15.82
C GLY A 56 2.97 22.12 -16.31
N SER A 57 3.47 21.19 -15.49
CA SER A 57 3.51 19.77 -15.85
C SER A 57 2.35 19.00 -15.21
N THR A 58 1.54 18.35 -16.03
CA THR A 58 0.41 17.47 -15.65
C THR A 58 0.86 16.18 -14.93
N THR A 59 2.14 16.07 -14.56
CA THR A 59 2.77 14.83 -14.08
C THR A 59 3.83 15.07 -12.97
N ALA A 60 3.89 16.25 -12.36
CA ALA A 60 4.82 16.52 -11.25
C ALA A 60 4.17 16.26 -9.87
N GLY A 61 4.70 15.28 -9.10
CA GLY A 61 4.30 15.08 -7.70
C GLY A 61 4.56 13.72 -7.01
N PRO A 62 4.80 12.57 -7.67
CA PRO A 62 4.98 11.32 -6.93
C PRO A 62 6.42 11.08 -6.49
N LEU A 63 6.57 10.49 -5.30
CA LEU A 63 7.79 9.80 -4.91
C LEU A 63 7.91 8.52 -5.74
N ARG A 64 9.03 8.36 -6.45
CA ARG A 64 9.30 7.19 -7.28
C ARG A 64 10.17 6.19 -6.56
N PHE A 65 9.73 4.95 -6.52
CA PHE A 65 10.49 3.79 -6.05
C PHE A 65 10.65 2.81 -7.21
N GLY A 66 11.86 2.55 -7.68
CA GLY A 66 12.05 1.64 -8.81
C GLY A 66 13.49 1.16 -8.98
N ASP A 67 13.64 0.10 -9.77
CA ASP A 67 14.92 -0.43 -10.22
C ASP A 67 15.34 0.22 -11.55
N GLY A 68 16.64 0.42 -11.77
CA GLY A 68 17.14 1.02 -12.99
C GLY A 68 18.56 1.56 -12.87
N SER A 69 19.16 1.93 -14.01
CA SER A 69 20.44 2.62 -14.03
C SER A 69 20.24 4.14 -14.10
N LEU A 70 21.14 4.90 -13.48
CA LEU A 70 21.11 6.36 -13.45
C LEU A 70 21.01 7.02 -14.84
N SER A 71 21.48 6.33 -15.89
CA SER A 71 21.49 6.81 -17.28
C SER A 71 20.40 6.19 -18.17
N GLY A 72 19.70 5.14 -17.71
CA GLY A 72 18.72 4.38 -18.49
C GLY A 72 17.26 4.56 -18.07
N GLY A 73 16.99 5.27 -16.97
CA GLY A 73 15.66 5.35 -16.37
C GLY A 73 15.27 4.07 -15.62
N ALA A 74 14.16 4.14 -14.88
CA ALA A 74 13.64 2.98 -14.15
C ALA A 74 12.86 2.05 -15.08
N THR A 75 13.13 0.74 -15.01
CA THR A 75 12.45 -0.29 -15.80
C THR A 75 11.14 -0.73 -15.14
N ASN A 76 11.16 -0.89 -13.82
CA ASN A 76 9.97 -1.09 -13.01
C ASN A 76 9.96 -0.09 -11.87
N TYR A 77 8.85 0.64 -11.73
CA TYR A 77 8.71 1.66 -10.71
C TYR A 77 7.28 1.85 -10.22
N TRP A 78 7.17 2.14 -8.94
CA TRP A 78 6.00 2.71 -8.30
C TRP A 78 6.15 4.22 -8.21
N ASP A 79 5.12 4.93 -8.65
CA ASP A 79 4.89 6.34 -8.38
C ASP A 79 3.79 6.43 -7.31
N ILE A 80 4.12 7.02 -6.16
CA ILE A 80 3.22 7.17 -5.02
C ILE A 80 3.17 8.64 -4.62
N GLY A 81 1.97 9.23 -4.60
CA GLY A 81 1.82 10.62 -4.21
C GLY A 81 0.48 11.23 -4.60
N ARG A 82 0.33 12.51 -4.31
CA ARG A 82 -0.88 13.27 -4.63
C ARG A 82 -1.04 13.39 -6.15
N ASP A 83 -2.24 13.14 -6.65
CA ASP A 83 -2.60 13.51 -8.01
C ASP A 83 -2.58 15.05 -8.17
N ASN A 84 -2.20 15.53 -9.34
CA ASN A 84 -2.19 16.96 -9.67
C ASN A 84 -3.49 17.36 -10.39
N THR A 85 -4.63 16.87 -9.90
CA THR A 85 -5.96 17.20 -10.43
C THR A 85 -6.79 17.90 -9.35
N SER A 86 -8.03 18.31 -9.69
CA SER A 86 -8.93 18.95 -8.73
C SER A 86 -9.28 18.06 -7.54
N THR A 87 -9.18 16.72 -7.67
CA THR A 87 -9.45 15.78 -6.57
C THR A 87 -8.31 15.76 -5.55
N GLY A 88 -7.06 15.81 -6.02
CA GLY A 88 -5.88 15.74 -5.16
C GLY A 88 -5.74 14.42 -4.40
N ASN A 89 -6.29 13.32 -4.92
CA ASN A 89 -6.25 12.01 -4.27
C ASN A 89 -4.81 11.52 -4.09
N PHE A 90 -4.57 10.69 -3.10
CA PHE A 90 -3.28 10.03 -2.95
C PHE A 90 -3.26 8.75 -3.79
N THR A 91 -2.41 8.67 -4.81
CA THR A 91 -2.45 7.63 -5.84
C THR A 91 -1.30 6.64 -5.71
N PHE A 92 -1.56 5.41 -6.16
CA PHE A 92 -0.58 4.34 -6.31
C PHE A 92 -0.53 3.92 -7.77
N THR A 93 0.62 4.12 -8.43
CA THR A 93 0.78 3.90 -9.88
C THR A 93 1.99 3.02 -10.15
N LEU A 94 1.80 1.90 -10.85
CA LEU A 94 2.89 1.00 -11.26
C LEU A 94 3.14 1.19 -12.75
N ASN A 95 4.35 1.57 -13.15
CA ASN A 95 4.76 1.75 -14.55
C ASN A 95 3.78 2.63 -15.35
N GLY A 96 3.33 3.73 -14.75
CA GLY A 96 2.35 4.66 -15.34
C GLY A 96 0.89 4.18 -15.33
N SER A 97 0.61 2.96 -14.85
CA SER A 97 -0.75 2.44 -14.69
C SER A 97 -1.24 2.53 -13.25
N GLN A 98 -2.26 3.36 -13.00
CA GLN A 98 -2.85 3.51 -11.67
C GLN A 98 -3.43 2.17 -11.18
N LYS A 99 -3.16 1.82 -9.92
CA LYS A 99 -3.65 0.61 -9.24
C LYS A 99 -4.71 0.92 -8.19
N GLY A 100 -4.66 2.11 -7.62
CA GLY A 100 -5.68 2.60 -6.70
C GLY A 100 -5.38 3.99 -6.20
N TYR A 101 -6.27 4.52 -5.38
CA TYR A 101 -6.08 5.80 -4.70
C TYR A 101 -6.78 5.84 -3.34
N ILE A 102 -6.32 6.72 -2.46
CA ILE A 102 -7.03 7.13 -1.25
C ILE A 102 -7.73 8.46 -1.55
N SER A 103 -9.04 8.47 -1.35
CA SER A 103 -9.88 9.66 -1.54
C SER A 103 -9.53 10.76 -0.54
N THR A 104 -9.33 11.99 -1.01
CA THR A 104 -9.18 13.15 -0.10
C THR A 104 -10.43 13.50 0.68
N SER A 105 -11.61 13.13 0.17
CA SER A 105 -12.89 13.49 0.79
C SER A 105 -13.32 12.51 1.88
N THR A 106 -13.03 11.22 1.71
CA THR A 106 -13.51 10.15 2.60
C THR A 106 -12.41 9.38 3.29
N GLY A 107 -11.15 9.51 2.84
CA GLY A 107 -10.06 8.64 3.27
C GLY A 107 -10.19 7.19 2.79
N ALA A 108 -11.20 6.87 1.97
CA ALA A 108 -11.43 5.52 1.48
C ALA A 108 -10.38 5.14 0.43
N TYR A 109 -9.81 3.94 0.57
CA TYR A 109 -9.03 3.31 -0.49
C TYR A 109 -9.96 2.76 -1.58
N THR A 110 -9.64 3.05 -2.84
CA THR A 110 -10.37 2.56 -4.02
C THR A 110 -9.38 1.96 -5.01
N ALA A 111 -9.49 0.65 -5.23
CA ALA A 111 -8.72 -0.06 -6.25
C ALA A 111 -9.36 0.10 -7.64
N VAL A 112 -8.56 0.03 -8.70
CA VAL A 112 -9.08 0.03 -10.08
C VAL A 112 -9.80 -1.29 -10.38
N SER A 113 -10.98 -1.23 -11.01
CA SER A 113 -11.83 -2.41 -11.25
C SER A 113 -12.56 -2.39 -12.61
N ASP A 114 -12.03 -1.61 -13.57
CA ASP A 114 -12.60 -1.44 -14.91
C ASP A 114 -12.54 -2.73 -15.75
N LEU A 115 -13.59 -3.03 -16.51
CA LEU A 115 -13.66 -4.21 -17.39
C LEU A 115 -12.50 -4.28 -18.38
N ARG A 116 -12.02 -3.13 -18.89
CA ARG A 116 -10.91 -3.05 -19.84
C ARG A 116 -9.57 -3.48 -19.24
N LEU A 117 -9.48 -3.54 -17.91
CA LEU A 117 -8.31 -3.98 -17.17
C LEU A 117 -8.44 -5.44 -16.69
N LYS A 118 -9.53 -6.13 -17.05
CA LYS A 118 -9.81 -7.51 -16.67
C LYS A 118 -9.78 -8.43 -17.89
N LYS A 119 -9.43 -9.70 -17.66
CA LYS A 119 -9.44 -10.77 -18.65
C LYS A 119 -10.06 -12.03 -18.05
N ASN A 120 -10.56 -12.93 -18.90
CA ASN A 120 -11.12 -14.22 -18.49
C ASN A 120 -12.21 -14.10 -17.40
N VAL A 121 -13.14 -13.15 -17.58
CA VAL A 121 -14.20 -12.89 -16.59
C VAL A 121 -15.23 -14.01 -16.66
N VAL A 122 -15.37 -14.77 -15.57
CA VAL A 122 -16.36 -15.85 -15.40
C VAL A 122 -17.20 -15.61 -14.14
N PRO A 123 -18.45 -16.09 -14.09
CA PRO A 123 -19.24 -16.05 -12.86
C PRO A 123 -18.58 -16.85 -11.73
N LEU A 124 -18.77 -16.42 -10.48
CA LEU A 124 -18.30 -17.15 -9.30
C LEU A 124 -19.07 -18.47 -9.17
N SER A 125 -18.35 -19.59 -9.10
CA SER A 125 -18.92 -20.95 -9.07
C SER A 125 -19.27 -21.45 -7.66
N TYR A 126 -18.86 -20.71 -6.64
CA TYR A 126 -19.05 -21.02 -5.22
C TYR A 126 -19.67 -19.82 -4.50
N GLY A 127 -20.19 -20.02 -3.29
CA GLY A 127 -21.12 -19.08 -2.68
C GLY A 127 -21.46 -19.39 -1.22
N LEU A 128 -22.74 -19.69 -0.96
CA LEU A 128 -23.29 -19.82 0.38
C LEU A 128 -22.58 -20.92 1.20
N ASN A 129 -22.34 -22.08 0.60
CA ASN A 129 -21.71 -23.21 1.27
C ASN A 129 -20.30 -22.87 1.77
N GLU A 130 -19.50 -22.18 0.96
CA GLU A 130 -18.15 -21.77 1.30
C GLU A 130 -18.17 -20.71 2.41
N VAL A 131 -19.10 -19.75 2.34
CA VAL A 131 -19.28 -18.77 3.43
C VAL A 131 -19.67 -19.47 4.74
N MET A 132 -20.50 -20.51 4.69
CA MET A 132 -20.86 -21.30 5.88
C MET A 132 -19.71 -22.15 6.42
N ALA A 133 -18.72 -22.48 5.59
CA ALA A 133 -17.52 -23.21 6.01
C ALA A 133 -16.43 -22.30 6.63
N LEU A 134 -16.54 -20.98 6.47
CA LEU A 134 -15.61 -20.03 7.08
C LEU A 134 -15.78 -19.97 8.60
N ASN A 135 -14.66 -19.77 9.29
CA ASN A 135 -14.59 -19.67 10.75
C ASN A 135 -14.12 -18.26 11.18
N PRO A 136 -15.04 -17.33 11.49
CA PRO A 136 -14.69 -16.04 12.07
C PRO A 136 -14.13 -16.21 13.49
N VAL A 137 -12.97 -15.62 13.76
CA VAL A 137 -12.28 -15.72 15.05
C VAL A 137 -12.01 -14.35 15.66
N MET A 138 -11.75 -14.35 16.98
CA MET A 138 -11.16 -13.22 17.68
C MET A 138 -9.74 -13.57 18.14
N TYR A 139 -8.79 -12.67 17.97
CA TYR A 139 -7.38 -12.93 18.28
C TYR A 139 -6.67 -11.68 18.84
N HIS A 140 -5.53 -11.90 19.48
CA HIS A 140 -4.49 -10.89 19.70
C HIS A 140 -3.31 -11.24 18.81
N MET A 141 -2.52 -10.25 18.43
CA MET A 141 -1.19 -10.48 17.89
C MET A 141 -0.25 -10.95 19.00
N ILE A 142 0.81 -11.67 18.65
CA ILE A 142 1.75 -12.24 19.63
C ILE A 142 2.51 -11.15 20.39
N ASP A 143 2.74 -10.01 19.75
CA ASP A 143 3.44 -8.85 20.28
C ASP A 143 2.52 -7.84 21.00
N GLU A 144 1.23 -8.17 21.15
CA GLU A 144 0.29 -7.33 21.90
C GLU A 144 0.27 -7.68 23.39
N GLU A 145 0.10 -6.63 24.19
CA GLU A 145 -0.16 -6.75 25.63
C GLU A 145 -1.44 -7.54 25.89
N GLN A 146 -1.50 -8.23 27.04
CA GLN A 146 -2.62 -9.14 27.35
C GLN A 146 -3.98 -8.42 27.48
N ASP A 147 -3.97 -7.14 27.85
CA ASP A 147 -5.16 -6.30 27.99
C ASP A 147 -5.51 -5.51 26.71
N ALA A 148 -4.78 -5.75 25.61
CA ALA A 148 -5.12 -5.20 24.31
C ALA A 148 -6.53 -5.63 23.87
N LYS A 149 -7.13 -4.81 23.00
CA LYS A 149 -8.44 -5.14 22.42
C LYS A 149 -8.26 -6.23 21.37
N LYS A 150 -9.04 -7.32 21.49
CA LYS A 150 -9.11 -8.37 20.46
C LYS A 150 -9.49 -7.82 19.09
N HIS A 151 -8.81 -8.34 18.07
CA HIS A 151 -9.14 -8.19 16.67
C HIS A 151 -10.18 -9.21 16.26
N ILE A 152 -11.00 -8.88 15.26
CA ILE A 152 -11.91 -9.80 14.59
C ILE A 152 -11.34 -10.11 13.21
N GLY A 153 -11.30 -11.38 12.83
CA GLY A 153 -10.83 -11.77 11.51
C GLY A 153 -10.97 -13.26 11.25
N PHE A 154 -10.04 -13.79 10.48
CA PHE A 154 -9.98 -15.18 10.06
C PHE A 154 -8.53 -15.66 10.16
N ILE A 155 -8.34 -16.96 10.27
CA ILE A 155 -7.03 -17.59 10.11
C ILE A 155 -6.82 -17.84 8.61
N ALA A 156 -5.78 -17.25 8.03
CA ALA A 156 -5.57 -17.29 6.58
C ALA A 156 -5.44 -18.72 6.03
N GLN A 157 -4.81 -19.64 6.77
CA GLN A 157 -4.67 -21.05 6.41
C GLN A 157 -6.02 -21.78 6.37
N GLU A 158 -6.95 -21.43 7.26
CA GLU A 158 -8.31 -22.00 7.24
C GLU A 158 -9.09 -21.46 6.04
N VAL A 159 -8.98 -20.15 5.76
CA VAL A 159 -9.60 -19.54 4.58
C VAL A 159 -9.05 -20.17 3.29
N LYS A 160 -7.74 -20.41 3.20
CA LYS A 160 -7.10 -21.00 2.01
C LYS A 160 -7.70 -22.35 1.60
N GLN A 161 -8.15 -23.15 2.58
CA GLN A 161 -8.79 -24.45 2.31
C GLN A 161 -10.18 -24.32 1.69
N VAL A 162 -10.82 -23.16 1.81
CA VAL A 162 -12.20 -22.90 1.36
C VAL A 162 -12.22 -21.94 0.17
N ILE A 163 -11.39 -20.89 0.20
CA ILE A 163 -11.33 -19.77 -0.74
C ILE A 163 -9.85 -19.38 -0.93
N ASP A 164 -9.13 -20.19 -1.70
CA ASP A 164 -7.71 -19.95 -1.99
C ASP A 164 -7.48 -18.59 -2.65
N GLU A 165 -8.42 -18.12 -3.48
CA GLU A 165 -8.26 -16.86 -4.23
C GLU A 165 -8.28 -15.59 -3.36
N SER A 166 -8.65 -15.70 -2.08
CA SER A 166 -8.58 -14.58 -1.12
C SER A 166 -7.30 -14.60 -0.27
N VAL A 167 -6.42 -15.58 -0.46
CA VAL A 167 -5.21 -15.78 0.36
C VAL A 167 -3.96 -15.70 -0.51
N ASP A 168 -3.06 -14.79 -0.12
CA ASP A 168 -1.76 -14.65 -0.76
C ASP A 168 -0.69 -15.43 0.02
N ASP A 169 0.14 -16.20 -0.68
CA ASP A 169 1.30 -16.85 -0.08
C ASP A 169 2.45 -15.83 -0.01
N LEU A 170 2.79 -15.39 1.21
CA LEU A 170 3.84 -14.41 1.50
C LEU A 170 5.18 -15.08 1.86
N ASN A 171 5.35 -16.32 1.43
CA ASN A 171 6.50 -17.16 1.78
C ASN A 171 7.79 -16.56 1.24
N ASN A 172 8.85 -16.62 2.05
CA ASN A 172 10.23 -16.31 1.63
C ASN A 172 11.17 -17.43 2.11
N GLU A 173 12.49 -17.27 1.93
CA GLU A 173 13.48 -18.29 2.30
C GLU A 173 13.48 -18.66 3.80
N SER A 174 12.91 -17.82 4.67
CA SER A 174 12.94 -17.99 6.13
C SER A 174 11.57 -18.00 6.82
N THR A 175 10.50 -17.66 6.12
CA THR A 175 9.15 -17.60 6.71
C THR A 175 8.09 -18.16 5.77
N GLU A 176 7.18 -18.96 6.34
CA GLU A 176 5.93 -19.36 5.69
C GLU A 176 4.76 -18.56 6.28
N PHE A 177 4.39 -17.46 5.61
CA PHE A 177 3.32 -16.58 6.05
C PHE A 177 2.27 -16.40 4.96
N TYR A 178 1.04 -16.10 5.38
CA TYR A 178 -0.10 -15.92 4.50
C TYR A 178 -0.71 -14.53 4.71
N GLY A 179 -1.05 -13.86 3.62
CA GLY A 179 -1.84 -12.63 3.59
C GLY A 179 -3.30 -12.95 3.28
N LEU A 180 -4.23 -12.13 3.77
CA LEU A 180 -5.66 -12.29 3.52
C LEU A 180 -6.24 -11.02 2.89
N ASP A 181 -6.71 -11.11 1.64
CA ASP A 181 -7.52 -10.07 1.01
C ASP A 181 -8.98 -10.18 1.46
N LYS A 182 -9.30 -9.48 2.56
CA LYS A 182 -10.67 -9.40 3.08
C LYS A 182 -11.63 -8.70 2.10
N SER A 183 -11.13 -7.87 1.17
CA SER A 183 -11.98 -7.16 0.20
C SER A 183 -12.49 -8.11 -0.88
N GLY A 184 -11.69 -9.12 -1.25
CA GLY A 184 -12.08 -10.22 -2.15
C GLY A 184 -13.27 -11.05 -1.63
N LEU A 185 -13.50 -11.08 -0.32
CA LEU A 185 -14.65 -11.78 0.27
C LEU A 185 -15.99 -11.07 0.03
N VAL A 186 -16.00 -9.76 -0.28
CA VAL A 186 -17.25 -9.00 -0.41
C VAL A 186 -18.12 -9.49 -1.59
N PRO A 187 -17.59 -9.68 -2.82
CA PRO A 187 -18.36 -10.31 -3.91
C PRO A 187 -18.88 -11.71 -3.57
N LEU A 188 -18.12 -12.51 -2.82
CA LEU A 188 -18.56 -13.83 -2.37
C LEU A 188 -19.77 -13.73 -1.43
N LEU A 189 -19.76 -12.80 -0.48
CA LEU A 189 -20.90 -12.57 0.41
C LEU A 189 -22.16 -12.16 -0.37
N VAL A 190 -22.02 -11.35 -1.43
CA VAL A 190 -23.13 -11.01 -2.33
C VAL A 190 -23.69 -12.25 -3.01
N LYS A 191 -22.82 -13.11 -3.54
CA LYS A 191 -23.20 -14.38 -4.17
C LYS A 191 -23.93 -15.31 -3.18
N ALA A 192 -23.41 -15.45 -1.97
CA ALA A 192 -24.04 -16.24 -0.90
C ALA A 192 -25.44 -15.72 -0.53
N ILE A 193 -25.64 -14.40 -0.44
CA ILE A 193 -26.96 -13.80 -0.17
C ILE A 193 -27.93 -14.08 -1.31
N GLN A 194 -27.48 -14.03 -2.57
CA GLN A 194 -28.31 -14.35 -3.74
C GLN A 194 -28.77 -15.80 -3.71
N GLU A 195 -27.89 -16.73 -3.36
CA GLU A 195 -28.21 -18.16 -3.22
C GLU A 195 -29.18 -18.40 -2.07
N LEU A 196 -28.91 -17.82 -0.90
CA LEU A 196 -29.82 -17.90 0.26
C LEU A 196 -31.21 -17.37 -0.08
N LYS A 197 -31.30 -16.27 -0.84
CA LYS A 197 -32.60 -15.73 -1.29
C LYS A 197 -33.33 -16.70 -2.21
N ALA A 198 -32.62 -17.36 -3.13
CA ALA A 198 -33.20 -18.33 -4.04
C ALA A 198 -33.74 -19.56 -3.29
N GLU A 199 -32.97 -20.09 -2.32
CA GLU A 199 -33.42 -21.18 -1.45
C GLU A 199 -34.65 -20.80 -0.63
N PHE A 200 -34.68 -19.59 -0.07
CA PHE A 200 -35.82 -19.09 0.69
C PHE A 200 -37.09 -18.94 -0.17
N ASP A 201 -36.97 -18.47 -1.41
CA ASP A 201 -38.12 -18.36 -2.31
C ASP A 201 -38.63 -19.74 -2.73
N ALA A 202 -37.73 -20.70 -3.00
CA ALA A 202 -38.10 -22.07 -3.27
C ALA A 202 -38.82 -22.70 -2.07
N TYR A 203 -38.33 -22.45 -0.86
CA TYR A 203 -38.97 -22.90 0.37
C TYR A 203 -40.40 -22.36 0.52
N LYS A 204 -40.61 -21.05 0.34
CA LYS A 204 -41.95 -20.43 0.40
C LYS A 204 -42.89 -20.97 -0.67
N ALA A 205 -42.40 -21.18 -1.90
CA ALA A 205 -43.22 -21.73 -2.97
C ALA A 205 -43.70 -23.16 -2.66
N ALA A 206 -42.90 -23.93 -1.91
CA ALA A 206 -43.25 -25.27 -1.45
C ALA A 206 -44.12 -25.29 -0.17
N HIS A 207 -44.24 -24.17 0.57
CA HIS A 207 -44.96 -24.08 1.85
C HIS A 207 -45.86 -22.81 1.91
N PRO A 208 -46.93 -22.75 1.10
CA PRO A 208 -47.79 -21.57 0.97
C PRO A 208 -48.61 -21.23 2.23
#